data_AF-A0A6G1R4F6-F1
#
_entry.id   AF-A0A6G1R4F6-F1
#
_cell.length_a   1.000
_cell.length_b   1.000
_cell.length_c   1.000
_cell.angle_alpha   90.00
_cell.angle_beta   90.00
_cell.angle_gamma   90.00
#
_symmetry.space_group_name_H-M   'P 1'
#
loop_
_entity.id
_entity.type
_entity.pdbx_description
1 polymer ?
#
loop_
_entity_poly.entity_id
_entity_poly.type
_entity_poly.pdbx_seq_one_letter_code
_entity_poly.pdbx_strand_id
1 'polypeptide(L)'
;PIFNRSETITFAKVKQGVQDMMRKQFEERHVGQIKAVYPTSYRLRQEKNVPTFSSGVKKSDYQLTLEPVLGEEEKAGGRPHLSASCLLERRKEFHRNLVNIVKQHHKAFLAALSP
;
A
#
# COMPACT_ATOMS: atom_id res chain seq x y z
N PRO A 1 7.26 -11.64 3.12
CA PRO A 1 6.53 -10.36 3.35
C PRO A 1 6.28 -10.15 4.86
N ILE A 2 6.42 -8.93 5.39
CA ILE A 2 6.23 -8.63 6.83
C ILE A 2 4.83 -9.06 7.32
N PHE A 3 3.81 -8.89 6.47
CA PHE A 3 2.44 -9.37 6.73
C PHE A 3 2.37 -10.88 7.04
N ASN A 4 3.05 -11.70 6.24
CA ASN A 4 2.97 -13.16 6.36
C ASN A 4 3.65 -13.69 7.64
N ARG A 5 4.39 -12.83 8.35
CA ARG A 5 5.01 -13.13 9.65
C ARG A 5 4.13 -12.75 10.84
N SER A 6 2.89 -12.31 10.59
CA SER A 6 1.94 -11.82 11.61
C SER A 6 2.48 -10.62 12.41
N GLU A 7 3.37 -9.84 11.81
CA GLU A 7 3.87 -8.60 12.41
C GLU A 7 2.99 -7.42 12.04
N THR A 8 2.80 -6.47 12.97
CA THR A 8 2.21 -5.16 12.67
C THR A 8 3.08 -4.42 11.65
N ILE A 9 2.45 -4.00 10.56
CA ILE A 9 3.09 -3.29 9.45
C ILE A 9 2.91 -1.80 9.67
N THR A 10 3.94 -1.15 10.21
CA THR A 10 3.98 0.30 10.35
C THR A 10 4.54 0.95 9.08
N PHE A 11 4.17 2.20 8.84
CA PHE A 11 4.73 2.98 7.74
C PHE A 11 6.26 3.08 7.83
N ALA A 12 6.83 3.22 9.03
CA ALA A 12 8.28 3.23 9.22
C ALA A 12 8.96 1.96 8.67
N LYS A 13 8.40 0.77 8.96
CA LYS A 13 8.89 -0.51 8.41
C LYS A 13 8.77 -0.57 6.89
N VAL A 14 7.64 -0.13 6.34
CA VAL A 14 7.40 -0.08 4.88
C VAL A 14 8.36 0.89 4.21
N LYS A 15 8.53 2.10 4.76
CA LYS A 15 9.45 3.12 4.29
C LYS A 15 10.86 2.56 4.21
N GLN A 16 11.38 2.02 5.29
CA GLN A 16 12.72 1.44 5.31
C GLN A 16 12.88 0.36 4.22
N GLY A 17 11.97 -0.62 4.17
CA GLY A 17 12.05 -1.71 3.19
C GLY A 17 11.94 -1.25 1.73
N VAL A 18 11.06 -0.29 1.42
CA VAL A 18 10.90 0.24 0.06
C VAL A 18 12.11 1.07 -0.35
N GLN A 19 12.63 1.92 0.54
CA GLN A 19 13.82 2.74 0.24
C GLN A 19 15.07 1.87 0.06
N ASP A 20 15.23 0.82 0.87
CA ASP A 20 16.35 -0.13 0.72
C ASP A 20 16.27 -0.87 -0.61
N MET A 21 15.07 -1.30 -1.01
CA MET A 21 14.84 -2.03 -2.24
C MET A 21 14.99 -1.16 -3.50
N MET A 22 14.49 0.08 -3.46
CA MET A 22 14.40 0.96 -4.63
C MET A 22 15.50 2.01 -4.72
N ARG A 23 16.25 2.21 -3.63
CA ARG A 23 17.27 3.27 -3.48
C ARG A 23 16.72 4.67 -3.83
N LYS A 24 15.47 4.92 -3.47
CA LYS A 24 14.71 6.16 -3.73
C LYS A 24 13.90 6.55 -2.50
N GLN A 25 13.61 7.84 -2.33
CA GLN A 25 12.79 8.36 -1.23
C GLN A 25 11.36 7.81 -1.28
N PHE A 26 10.81 7.46 -0.11
CA PHE A 26 9.44 6.97 0.03
C PHE A 26 8.74 7.60 1.23
N GLU A 27 7.94 8.63 0.94
CA GLU A 27 7.13 9.37 1.91
C GLU A 27 5.65 8.94 1.95
N GLU A 28 4.94 9.34 3.01
CA GLU A 28 3.51 9.02 3.23
C GLU A 28 2.62 9.45 2.06
N ARG A 29 2.96 10.57 1.39
CA ARG A 29 2.25 11.03 0.18
C ARG A 29 2.20 9.97 -0.92
N HIS A 30 3.23 9.13 -1.04
CA HIS A 30 3.24 8.06 -2.04
C HIS A 30 2.29 6.93 -1.65
N VAL A 31 2.13 6.65 -0.35
CA VAL A 31 1.07 5.75 0.14
C VAL A 31 -0.30 6.32 -0.19
N GLY A 32 -0.48 7.63 -0.01
CA GLY A 32 -1.69 8.35 -0.42
C GLY A 32 -1.98 8.21 -1.92
N GLN A 33 -0.97 8.37 -2.78
CA GLN A 33 -1.09 8.18 -4.23
C GLN A 33 -1.45 6.72 -4.59
N ILE A 34 -0.80 5.74 -3.95
CA ILE A 34 -1.14 4.31 -4.15
C ILE A 34 -2.60 4.06 -3.74
N LYS A 35 -3.05 4.62 -2.62
CA LYS A 35 -4.43 4.52 -2.14
C LYS A 35 -5.41 5.19 -3.10
N ALA A 36 -5.05 6.29 -3.74
CA ALA A 36 -5.89 6.94 -4.74
C ALA A 36 -6.03 6.09 -6.01
N VAL A 37 -4.94 5.45 -6.46
CA VAL A 37 -4.94 4.57 -7.65
C VAL A 37 -5.64 3.24 -7.38
N TYR A 38 -5.50 2.68 -6.17
CA TYR A 38 -6.09 1.40 -5.80
C TYR A 38 -6.71 1.46 -4.40
N PRO A 39 -7.91 2.06 -4.26
CA PRO A 39 -8.52 2.34 -2.95
C PRO A 39 -8.81 1.10 -2.12
N THR A 40 -9.09 -0.04 -2.73
CA THR A 40 -9.41 -1.28 -2.01
C THR A 40 -8.18 -2.10 -1.65
N SER A 41 -6.96 -1.64 -1.96
CA SER A 41 -5.73 -2.42 -1.75
C SER A 41 -5.33 -2.56 -0.27
N TYR A 42 -5.42 -1.48 0.49
CA TYR A 42 -4.96 -1.42 1.88
C TYR A 42 -5.97 -0.72 2.77
N ARG A 43 -6.10 -1.21 4.00
CA ARG A 43 -6.72 -0.49 5.10
C ARG A 43 -5.63 0.25 5.87
N LEU A 44 -5.76 1.55 5.93
CA LEU A 44 -4.84 2.44 6.65
C LEU A 44 -5.45 2.76 8.01
N ARG A 45 -4.67 2.67 9.08
CA ARG A 45 -5.10 3.05 10.44
C ARG A 45 -4.03 3.91 11.11
N GLN A 46 -4.46 4.69 12.09
CA GLN A 46 -3.58 5.40 13.00
C GLN A 46 -3.67 4.70 14.36
N GLU A 47 -2.64 3.94 14.72
CA GLU A 47 -2.65 3.04 15.88
C GLU A 47 -1.72 3.53 16.98
N LYS A 48 -2.19 3.46 18.23
CA LYS A 48 -1.42 3.81 19.41
C LYS A 48 -0.69 2.58 19.98
N ASN A 49 0.44 2.80 20.66
CA ASN A 49 1.17 1.78 21.43
C ASN A 49 1.74 0.62 20.58
N VAL A 50 2.03 0.86 19.30
CA VAL A 50 2.73 -0.14 18.48
C VAL A 50 4.16 -0.29 19.01
N PRO A 51 4.62 -1.49 19.42
CA PRO A 51 5.94 -1.68 20.00
C PRO A 51 7.04 -1.22 19.04
N THR A 52 7.85 -0.25 19.46
CA THR A 52 9.05 0.21 18.74
C THR A 52 10.30 -0.09 19.55
N PHE A 53 11.36 -0.57 18.91
CA PHE A 53 12.63 -0.91 19.56
C PHE A 53 13.46 0.32 20.01
N SER A 54 12.98 1.55 19.80
CA SER A 54 13.69 2.77 20.19
C SER A 54 13.39 3.19 21.63
N SER A 55 14.45 3.31 22.44
CA SER A 55 14.44 3.70 23.87
C SER A 55 14.11 5.17 24.15
N GLY A 56 13.55 5.90 23.20
CA GLY A 56 13.31 7.33 23.34
C GLY A 56 12.29 7.86 22.37
N VAL A 57 10.99 7.73 22.69
CA VAL A 57 9.94 8.50 22.03
C VAL A 57 8.94 8.98 23.06
N LYS A 58 8.85 10.30 23.26
CA LYS A 58 7.69 10.95 23.86
C LYS A 58 7.29 12.14 23.00
N LYS A 59 6.19 11.99 22.23
CA LYS A 59 5.05 12.95 22.09
C LYS A 59 3.96 12.53 21.09
N SER A 60 4.14 11.46 20.30
CA SER A 60 3.11 10.96 19.38
C SER A 60 3.06 9.43 19.40
N ASP A 61 2.28 8.86 20.31
CA ASP A 61 2.14 7.40 20.47
C ASP A 61 1.49 6.71 19.25
N TYR A 62 1.07 7.48 18.24
CA TYR A 62 0.38 7.03 17.05
C TYR A 62 1.32 6.79 15.88
N GLN A 63 1.11 5.67 15.18
CA GLN A 63 1.80 5.33 13.94
C GLN A 63 0.79 4.98 12.86
N LEU A 64 1.09 5.34 11.61
CA LEU A 64 0.36 4.86 10.45
C LEU A 64 0.65 3.37 10.26
N THR A 65 -0.40 2.53 10.24
CA THR A 65 -0.32 1.11 9.93
C THR A 65 -1.02 0.79 8.62
N LEU A 66 -0.49 -0.22 7.91
CA LEU A 66 -0.97 -0.63 6.60
C LEU A 66 -1.34 -2.11 6.62
N GLU A 67 -2.62 -2.42 6.52
CA GLU A 67 -3.10 -3.80 6.43
C GLU A 67 -3.53 -4.11 4.98
N PRO A 68 -3.00 -5.14 4.32
CA PRO A 68 -3.49 -5.54 3.01
C PRO A 68 -4.92 -6.06 3.13
N VAL A 69 -5.81 -5.59 2.26
CA VAL A 69 -7.15 -6.16 2.13
C VAL A 69 -7.05 -7.37 1.20
N LEU A 70 -7.42 -8.55 1.72
CA LEU A 70 -7.35 -9.83 1.02
C LEU A 70 -8.74 -10.46 0.94
N GLY A 71 -8.99 -11.22 -0.13
CA GLY A 71 -10.19 -12.03 -0.27
C GLY A 71 -10.16 -13.27 0.62
N GLU A 72 -11.32 -13.92 0.80
CA GLU A 72 -11.42 -15.11 1.66
C GLU A 72 -10.57 -16.29 1.20
N GLU A 73 -10.30 -16.37 -0.11
CA GLU A 73 -9.48 -17.40 -0.75
C GLU A 73 -7.98 -17.26 -0.45
N GLU A 74 -7.52 -16.08 -0.02
CA GLU A 74 -6.11 -15.79 0.26
C GLU A 74 -5.76 -16.13 1.72
N LYS A 75 -6.13 -17.35 2.15
CA LYS A 75 -5.82 -17.89 3.47
C LYS A 75 -4.87 -19.08 3.35
N ALA A 76 -3.74 -19.03 4.05
CA ALA A 76 -2.86 -20.17 4.24
C ALA A 76 -2.99 -20.65 5.69
N GLY A 77 -3.44 -21.89 5.91
CA GLY A 77 -3.65 -22.44 7.26
C GLY A 77 -4.68 -21.65 8.08
N GLY A 78 -5.73 -21.14 7.42
CA GLY A 78 -6.79 -20.34 8.07
C GLY A 78 -6.42 -18.89 8.37
N ARG A 79 -5.18 -18.46 8.09
CA ARG A 79 -4.72 -17.07 8.30
C ARG A 79 -4.57 -16.34 6.97
N PRO A 80 -4.93 -15.04 6.90
CA PRO A 80 -4.68 -14.23 5.71
C PRO A 80 -3.21 -14.29 5.30
N HIS A 81 -2.95 -14.51 4.01
CA HIS A 81 -1.60 -14.70 3.50
C HIS A 81 -1.43 -14.01 2.15
N LEU A 82 -0.40 -13.18 2.01
CA LEU A 82 -0.01 -12.63 0.71
C LEU A 82 0.81 -13.69 -0.06
N SER A 83 0.10 -14.53 -0.81
CA SER A 83 0.68 -15.52 -1.72
C SER A 83 1.38 -14.84 -2.91
N ALA A 84 2.23 -15.59 -3.62
CA ALA A 84 2.88 -15.08 -4.83
C ALA A 84 1.86 -14.73 -5.93
N SER A 85 0.83 -15.56 -6.10
CA SER A 85 -0.29 -15.30 -7.01
C SER A 85 -1.05 -14.02 -6.64
N CYS A 86 -1.37 -13.82 -5.36
CA CYS A 86 -2.01 -12.60 -4.88
C CYS A 86 -1.17 -11.35 -5.18
N LEU A 87 0.14 -11.40 -4.93
CA LEU A 87 1.04 -10.28 -5.21
C LEU A 87 1.07 -9.94 -6.70
N LEU A 88 1.10 -10.95 -7.57
CA LEU A 88 1.04 -10.76 -9.01
C LEU A 88 -0.28 -10.14 -9.44
N GLU A 89 -1.40 -10.62 -8.90
CA GLU A 89 -2.72 -10.12 -9.28
C GLU A 89 -2.94 -8.68 -8.82
N ARG A 90 -2.55 -8.36 -7.58
CA ARG A 90 -2.56 -6.99 -7.07
C ARG A 90 -1.71 -6.04 -7.92
N ARG A 91 -0.57 -6.52 -8.43
CA ARG A 91 0.27 -5.74 -9.36
C ARG A 91 -0.43 -5.49 -10.70
N LYS A 92 -1.11 -6.50 -11.26
CA LYS A 92 -1.91 -6.33 -12.50
C LYS A 92 -3.06 -5.35 -12.29
N GLU A 93 -3.79 -5.49 -11.19
CA GLU A 93 -4.90 -4.60 -10.83
C GLU A 93 -4.44 -3.14 -10.72
N PHE A 94 -3.35 -2.90 -9.99
CA PHE A 94 -2.77 -1.57 -9.86
C PHE A 94 -2.39 -0.97 -11.23
N HIS A 95 -1.74 -1.77 -12.09
CA HIS A 95 -1.39 -1.34 -13.44
C HIS A 95 -2.62 -1.02 -14.29
N ARG A 96 -3.66 -1.86 -14.24
CA ARG A 96 -4.92 -1.62 -14.96
C ARG A 96 -5.58 -0.31 -14.53
N ASN A 97 -5.59 -0.01 -13.23
CA ASN A 97 -6.15 1.23 -12.70
C ASN A 97 -5.38 2.46 -13.20
N LEU A 98 -4.05 2.39 -13.26
CA LEU A 98 -3.23 3.45 -13.88
C LEU A 98 -3.58 3.65 -15.36
N VAL A 99 -3.68 2.57 -16.13
CA VAL A 99 -4.07 2.64 -17.55
C VAL A 99 -5.46 3.27 -17.72
N ASN A 100 -6.41 2.97 -16.83
CA ASN A 100 -7.73 3.58 -16.85
C ASN A 100 -7.68 5.08 -16.57
N ILE A 101 -6.85 5.54 -15.62
CA ILE A 101 -6.63 6.97 -15.35
C ILE A 101 -6.07 7.66 -16.60
N VAL A 102 -5.08 7.06 -17.26
CA VAL A 102 -4.52 7.60 -18.52
C VAL A 102 -5.60 7.71 -19.59
N LYS A 103 -6.44 6.67 -19.76
CA LYS A 103 -7.55 6.68 -20.72
C LYS A 103 -8.57 7.78 -20.41
N GLN A 104 -8.86 8.05 -19.14
CA GLN A 104 -9.76 9.14 -18.74
C GLN A 104 -9.21 10.51 -19.17
N HIS A 105 -7.95 10.80 -18.85
CA HIS A 105 -7.31 12.05 -19.28
C HIS A 105 -7.19 12.15 -20.80
N HIS A 106 -6.88 11.03 -21.47
CA HIS A 106 -6.82 10.98 -22.92
C HIS A 106 -8.18 11.28 -23.57
N LYS A 107 -9.27 10.72 -23.03
CA LYS A 107 -10.64 11.01 -23.49
C LYS A 107 -10.98 12.50 -23.33
N ALA A 108 -10.64 13.10 -22.19
CA ALA A 108 -10.86 14.53 -21.96
C ALA A 108 -10.06 15.40 -22.92
N PHE A 109 -8.81 15.03 -23.21
CA PHE A 109 -7.98 15.71 -24.20
C PHE A 109 -8.58 15.65 -25.60
N LEU A 110 -8.97 14.47 -26.08
CA LEU A 110 -9.56 14.31 -27.41
C LEU A 110 -10.86 15.10 -27.57
N ALA A 111 -11.70 15.16 -26.52
CA ALA A 111 -12.95 15.92 -26.53
C ALA A 111 -12.73 17.44 -26.59
N ALA A 112 -11.55 17.94 -26.23
CA ALA A 112 -11.19 19.35 -26.28
C ALA A 112 -10.62 19.77 -27.64
N LEU A 113 -10.37 18.83 -28.56
CA LEU A 113 -9.88 19.13 -29.90
C LEU A 113 -11.06 19.59 -30.78
N SER A 114 -10.82 20.61 -31.61
CA SER A 114 -11.77 20.98 -32.67
C SER A 114 -11.72 19.93 -33.79
N PRO A 115 -12.87 19.50 -34.33
CA PRO A 115 -12.93 18.49 -35.38
C PRO A 115 -12.13 18.84 -36.63
#